data_AF-A0A8H7VTX6-F1
#
_entry.id   AF-A0A8H7VTX6-F1
#
_cell.length_a   1.000
_cell.length_b   1.000
_cell.length_c   1.000
_cell.angle_alpha   90.00
_cell.angle_beta   90.00
_cell.angle_gamma   90.00
#
_symmetry.space_group_name_H-M   'P 1'
#
loop_
_entity.id
_entity.type
_entity.pdbx_description
1 polymer ?
#
loop_
_entity_poly.entity_id
_entity_poly.type
_entity_poly.pdbx_seq_one_letter_code
_entity_poly.pdbx_strand_id
1 'polypeptide(L)'
;MLESIINPPSHQDKMQLISFRSRPRTSLPSCSLDWFIRGSDVCFAQGDYAKAVAWLQRGCERMGWPIHEAMQESILKRKRLAQEKLARTSKGQHDGREQQPYDHKNQSMSKRIDFVKILPYDIISHIFQMMPFDCIVRCTWVSKRWHGYLIKSLHLWQNLDFSFNDMPVEPDSLRLYLSRLDGAPLKRIKIHHECVDGDALLTTLLEHKNLRLQELGKDQNGEDEV
;
A
#
# COMPACT_ATOMS: atom_id res chain seq x y z
N MET A 1 -12.12 17.00 -47.58
CA MET A 1 -10.85 16.90 -46.85
C MET A 1 -10.91 17.84 -45.66
N LEU A 2 -11.32 17.32 -44.51
CA LEU A 2 -11.30 18.04 -43.23
C LEU A 2 -10.66 17.07 -42.23
N GLU A 3 -9.35 17.22 -42.02
CA GLU A 3 -8.64 16.55 -40.94
C GLU A 3 -9.01 17.24 -39.63
N SER A 4 -9.90 16.60 -38.85
CA SER A 4 -10.15 17.00 -37.47
C SER A 4 -8.96 16.54 -36.61
N ILE A 5 -8.10 17.48 -36.28
CA ILE A 5 -7.04 17.31 -35.29
C ILE A 5 -7.70 17.16 -33.91
N ILE A 6 -7.94 15.92 -33.51
CA ILE A 6 -8.34 15.59 -32.14
C ILE A 6 -7.06 15.63 -31.31
N ASN A 7 -6.88 16.71 -30.54
CA ASN A 7 -5.81 16.80 -29.56
C ASN A 7 -5.98 15.67 -28.52
N PRO A 8 -4.95 14.85 -28.25
CA PRO A 8 -5.04 13.85 -27.19
C PRO A 8 -5.20 14.55 -25.83
N PRO A 9 -6.07 14.05 -24.94
CA PRO A 9 -6.31 14.67 -23.65
C PRO A 9 -5.03 14.69 -22.81
N SER A 10 -4.82 15.83 -22.13
CA SER A 10 -3.70 16.11 -21.23
C SER A 10 -3.54 15.02 -20.16
N HIS A 11 -2.28 14.68 -19.84
CA HIS A 11 -1.91 13.67 -18.83
C HIS A 11 -2.40 14.02 -17.40
N GLN A 12 -2.80 15.28 -17.16
CA GLN A 12 -3.38 15.71 -15.88
C GLN A 12 -4.90 15.47 -15.77
N ASP A 13 -5.64 15.48 -16.88
CA ASP A 13 -7.10 15.32 -16.85
C ASP A 13 -7.53 13.86 -16.60
N LYS A 14 -6.69 12.89 -16.99
CA LYS A 14 -6.93 11.47 -16.70
C LYS A 14 -6.78 11.10 -15.22
N MET A 15 -6.09 11.92 -14.42
CA MET A 15 -5.89 11.67 -12.99
C MET A 15 -7.11 12.07 -12.13
N GLN A 16 -8.07 12.83 -12.67
CA GLN A 16 -9.25 13.28 -11.91
C GLN A 16 -10.47 12.35 -12.02
N LEU A 17 -10.48 11.41 -12.98
CA LEU A 17 -11.68 10.63 -13.30
C LEU A 17 -11.89 9.36 -12.48
N ILE A 18 -10.94 8.97 -11.63
CA ILE A 18 -11.17 7.88 -10.65
C ILE A 18 -11.12 8.49 -9.25
N SER A 19 -12.08 9.38 -9.01
CA SER A 19 -12.57 9.62 -7.66
C SER A 19 -13.24 8.31 -7.23
N PHE A 20 -12.44 7.38 -6.71
CA PHE A 20 -12.94 6.40 -5.75
C PHE A 20 -13.52 7.27 -4.63
N ARG A 21 -14.81 7.61 -4.75
CA ARG A 21 -15.58 8.30 -3.73
C ARG A 21 -15.57 7.34 -2.56
N SER A 22 -14.53 7.46 -1.76
CA SER A 22 -14.42 6.86 -0.45
C SER A 22 -15.51 7.56 0.34
N ARG A 23 -16.75 7.05 0.25
CA ARG A 23 -17.69 7.23 1.34
C ARG A 23 -16.90 6.86 2.60
N PRO A 24 -17.02 7.60 3.70
CA PRO A 24 -16.50 7.15 4.97
C PRO A 24 -17.22 5.84 5.27
N ARG A 25 -16.63 4.71 4.85
CA ARG A 25 -17.05 3.41 5.33
C ARG A 25 -16.75 3.44 6.81
N THR A 26 -17.80 3.56 7.60
CA THR A 26 -17.81 3.14 8.98
C THR A 26 -17.25 1.71 9.00
N SER A 27 -16.01 1.54 9.47
CA SER A 27 -15.29 0.28 9.69
C SER A 27 -14.56 -0.43 8.53
N LEU A 28 -13.96 0.27 7.57
CA LEU A 28 -12.78 -0.32 6.90
C LEU A 28 -11.63 -0.43 7.93
N PRO A 29 -10.80 -1.48 7.93
CA PRO A 29 -9.68 -1.57 8.85
C PRO A 29 -8.78 -0.37 8.58
N SER A 30 -8.72 0.53 9.57
CA SER A 30 -7.72 1.58 9.71
C SER A 30 -6.35 1.01 9.35
N CYS A 31 -5.41 1.81 8.85
CA CYS A 31 -4.01 1.38 8.64
C CYS A 31 -3.61 0.45 9.78
N SER A 32 -3.59 -0.87 9.52
CA SER A 32 -3.76 -1.82 10.61
C SER A 32 -2.57 -1.63 11.54
N LEU A 33 -2.81 -1.71 12.84
CA LEU A 33 -1.77 -1.60 13.85
C LEU A 33 -0.56 -2.49 13.54
N ASP A 34 -0.81 -3.58 12.81
CA ASP A 34 0.17 -4.46 12.18
C ASP A 34 1.27 -3.73 11.37
N TRP A 35 0.94 -2.67 10.63
CA TRP A 35 1.95 -1.86 9.91
C TRP A 35 2.93 -1.18 10.86
N PHE A 36 2.42 -0.63 11.96
CA PHE A 36 3.27 0.04 12.96
C PHE A 36 4.11 -1.00 13.72
N ILE A 37 3.55 -2.17 14.00
CA ILE A 37 4.26 -3.29 14.62
C ILE A 37 5.37 -3.79 13.69
N ARG A 38 5.06 -4.15 12.44
CA ARG A 38 6.05 -4.63 11.46
C ARG A 38 7.12 -3.58 11.17
N GLY A 39 6.72 -2.32 11.00
CA GLY A 39 7.68 -1.22 10.82
C GLY A 39 8.62 -1.05 12.00
N SER A 40 8.10 -1.23 13.23
CA SER A 40 8.90 -1.26 14.45
C SER A 40 9.85 -2.45 14.48
N ASP A 41 9.38 -3.67 14.19
CA ASP A 41 10.17 -4.89 14.20
C ASP A 41 11.35 -4.82 13.22
N VAL A 42 11.13 -4.25 12.02
CA VAL A 42 12.20 -4.01 11.03
C VAL A 42 13.25 -3.03 11.58
N CYS A 43 12.83 -1.90 12.16
CA CYS A 43 13.76 -0.94 12.75
C CYS A 43 14.52 -1.53 13.94
N PHE A 44 13.84 -2.34 14.75
CA PHE A 44 14.42 -3.03 15.91
C PHE A 44 15.50 -4.03 15.47
N ALA A 45 15.23 -4.83 14.43
CA ALA A 45 16.19 -5.77 13.86
C ALA A 45 17.46 -5.08 13.31
N GLN A 46 17.33 -3.83 12.84
CA GLN A 46 18.44 -3.02 12.35
C GLN A 46 19.21 -2.30 13.48
N GLY A 47 18.79 -2.44 14.74
CA GLY A 47 19.39 -1.73 15.88
C GLY A 47 18.99 -0.25 15.98
N ASP A 48 18.09 0.23 15.13
CA ASP A 48 17.58 1.61 15.18
C ASP A 48 16.39 1.70 16.16
N TYR A 49 16.72 1.59 17.45
CA TYR A 49 15.73 1.54 18.53
C TYR A 49 14.90 2.83 18.63
N ALA A 50 15.47 3.98 18.27
CA ALA A 50 14.77 5.26 18.28
C ALA A 50 13.62 5.27 17.24
N LYS A 51 13.88 4.81 16.01
CA LYS A 51 12.83 4.66 15.00
C LYS A 51 11.81 3.60 15.37
N ALA A 52 12.25 2.48 15.95
CA ALA A 52 11.33 1.42 16.40
C ALA A 52 10.29 1.96 17.40
N VAL A 53 10.72 2.78 18.38
CA VAL A 53 9.81 3.45 19.34
C VAL A 53 8.88 4.43 18.64
N ALA A 54 9.39 5.23 17.69
CA ALA A 54 8.59 6.21 16.96
C ALA A 54 7.47 5.55 16.13
N TRP A 55 7.72 4.39 15.53
CA TRP A 55 6.70 3.61 14.83
C TRP A 55 5.57 3.15 15.77
N LEU A 56 5.91 2.56 16.92
CA LEU A 56 4.91 2.11 17.89
C LEU A 56 4.08 3.28 18.45
N GLN A 57 4.74 4.40 18.76
CA GLN A 57 4.08 5.61 19.25
C GLN A 57 3.04 6.15 18.26
N ARG A 58 3.39 6.25 16.97
CA ARG A 58 2.46 6.67 15.92
C ARG A 58 1.28 5.71 15.76
N GLY A 59 1.52 4.40 15.93
CA GLY A 59 0.46 3.40 15.92
C GLY A 59 -0.54 3.63 17.04
N CYS A 60 -0.07 3.90 18.26
CA CYS A 60 -0.92 4.23 19.40
C CYS A 60 -1.71 5.54 19.21
N GLU A 61 -1.09 6.58 18.62
CA GLU A 61 -1.74 7.89 18.43
C GLU A 61 -2.84 7.86 17.37
N ARG A 62 -2.71 7.00 16.34
CA ARG A 62 -3.70 6.90 15.27
C ARG A 62 -4.88 6.00 15.59
N MET A 63 -4.65 4.96 16.39
CA MET A 63 -5.70 4.05 16.83
C MET A 63 -6.42 4.72 17.99
N GLY A 64 -7.43 5.54 17.69
CA GLY A 64 -8.38 5.98 18.71
C GLY A 64 -8.84 4.77 19.52
N TRP A 65 -8.84 4.90 20.84
CA TRP A 65 -9.22 3.84 21.76
C TRP A 65 -10.68 3.40 21.51
N PRO A 66 -11.02 2.11 21.65
CA PRO A 66 -10.31 1.07 22.40
C PRO A 66 -9.62 0.02 21.50
N ILE A 67 -8.34 -0.28 21.78
CA ILE A 67 -7.65 -1.46 21.24
C ILE A 67 -7.91 -2.64 22.18
N HIS A 68 -7.98 -3.86 21.66
CA HIS A 68 -8.03 -5.08 22.47
C HIS A 68 -6.85 -5.14 23.46
N GLU A 69 -7.14 -5.34 24.74
CA GLU A 69 -6.16 -5.22 25.85
C GLU A 69 -4.88 -6.04 25.63
N ALA A 70 -5.01 -7.28 25.15
CA ALA A 70 -3.86 -8.14 24.83
C ALA A 70 -2.92 -7.53 23.77
N MET A 71 -3.48 -6.83 22.78
CA MET A 71 -2.69 -6.20 21.72
C MET A 71 -2.00 -4.92 22.24
N GLN A 72 -2.69 -4.18 23.11
CA GLN A 72 -2.11 -3.03 23.79
C GLN A 72 -0.92 -3.44 24.67
N GLU A 73 -1.05 -4.51 25.44
CA GLU A 73 0.05 -5.05 26.25
C GLU A 73 1.24 -5.47 25.39
N SER A 74 0.97 -6.14 24.26
CA SER A 74 1.99 -6.55 23.28
C SER A 74 2.79 -5.35 22.74
N ILE A 75 2.12 -4.22 22.46
CA ILE A 75 2.76 -3.00 21.96
C ILE A 75 3.56 -2.30 23.07
N LEU A 76 3.00 -2.21 24.27
CA LEU A 76 3.69 -1.63 25.42
C LEU A 76 4.95 -2.43 25.77
N LYS A 77 4.89 -3.75 25.71
CA LYS A 77 6.05 -4.64 25.92
C LYS A 77 7.14 -4.38 24.89
N ARG A 78 6.81 -4.31 23.60
CA ARG A 78 7.77 -3.97 22.53
C ARG A 78 8.37 -2.58 22.72
N LYS A 79 7.55 -1.59 23.07
CA LYS A 79 8.00 -0.21 23.31
C LYS A 79 9.00 -0.13 24.46
N ARG A 80 8.72 -0.79 25.59
CA ARG A 80 9.65 -0.87 26.73
C ARG A 80 10.99 -1.50 26.35
N LEU A 81 10.95 -2.63 25.63
CA LEU A 81 12.16 -3.32 25.16
C LEU A 81 13.02 -2.40 24.27
N ALA A 82 12.40 -1.68 23.34
CA ALA A 82 13.11 -0.75 22.45
C ALA A 82 13.70 0.44 23.23
N GLN A 83 12.97 1.00 24.20
CA GLN A 83 13.47 2.07 25.06
C GLN A 83 14.64 1.62 25.93
N GLU A 84 14.59 0.41 26.48
CA GLU A 84 15.67 -0.14 27.28
C GLU A 84 16.94 -0.34 26.45
N LYS A 85 16.81 -0.89 25.24
CA LYS A 85 17.94 -1.04 24.31
C LYS A 85 18.54 0.31 23.93
N LEU A 86 17.71 1.32 23.66
CA LEU A 86 18.15 2.68 23.38
C LEU A 86 18.95 3.29 24.56
N ALA A 87 18.49 3.08 25.80
CA ALA A 87 19.17 3.56 27.00
C ALA A 87 20.51 2.85 27.27
N ARG A 88 20.64 1.58 26.87
CA ARG A 88 21.91 0.84 26.96
C ARG A 88 22.91 1.34 25.92
N THR A 89 22.47 1.62 24.69
CA THR A 89 23.34 2.16 23.64
C THR A 89 23.85 3.56 23.96
N SER A 90 23.05 4.42 24.61
CA SER A 90 23.49 5.76 24.98
C SER A 90 24.50 5.79 26.13
N LYS A 91 24.44 4.83 27.06
CA LYS A 91 25.38 4.74 28.19
C LYS A 91 26.77 4.23 27.81
N GLY A 92 26.91 3.49 26.71
CA GLY A 92 28.19 2.91 26.27
C GLY A 92 29.10 3.85 25.47
N GLN A 93 28.67 5.08 25.19
CA GLN A 93 29.33 5.97 24.22
C GLN A 93 30.01 7.19 24.86
N HIS A 94 30.23 7.16 26.18
CA HIS A 94 30.74 8.29 26.95
C HIS A 94 32.24 8.26 27.27
N ASP A 95 33.03 7.40 26.61
CA ASP A 95 34.49 7.39 26.76
C ASP A 95 35.19 7.94 25.50
N GLY A 96 35.50 9.25 25.53
CA GLY A 96 36.71 9.77 24.87
C GLY A 96 36.66 10.30 23.43
N ARG A 97 35.55 10.82 22.89
CA ARG A 97 35.63 11.64 21.66
C ARG A 97 34.84 12.94 21.77
N GLU A 98 35.58 14.04 21.85
CA GLU A 98 35.12 15.43 21.81
C GLU A 98 34.12 15.63 20.66
N GLN A 99 32.88 15.97 21.02
CA GLN A 99 31.83 16.32 20.09
C GLN A 99 31.97 17.79 19.73
N GLN A 100 32.23 18.07 18.45
CA GLN A 100 32.08 19.38 17.85
C GLN A 100 30.64 19.90 18.01
N PRO A 101 30.44 21.21 18.24
CA PRO A 101 29.12 21.80 18.36
C PRO A 101 28.55 22.06 16.95
N TYR A 102 27.58 21.25 16.52
CA TYR A 102 26.80 21.50 15.31
C TYR A 102 25.46 22.16 15.69
N ASP A 103 25.18 23.26 15.01
CA ASP A 103 24.02 24.13 15.16
C ASP A 103 22.68 23.37 14.98
N HIS A 104 21.88 23.29 16.05
CA HIS A 104 20.55 22.67 16.06
C HIS A 104 19.43 23.71 15.89
N LYS A 105 19.52 24.57 14.87
CA LYS A 105 18.40 25.46 14.50
C LYS A 105 17.84 25.07 13.13
N ASN A 106 16.58 24.65 13.15
CA ASN A 106 15.66 24.49 12.00
C ASN A 106 15.65 23.17 11.21
N GLN A 107 15.39 22.02 11.86
CA GLN A 107 14.93 20.84 11.10
C GLN A 107 13.88 19.98 11.82
N SER A 108 12.91 20.61 12.49
CA SER A 108 11.71 19.95 13.01
C SER A 108 10.61 19.80 11.94
N MET A 109 10.99 19.37 10.75
CA MET A 109 10.08 18.69 9.84
C MET A 109 10.63 17.27 9.81
N SER A 110 10.13 16.40 10.70
CA SER A 110 10.56 15.01 10.77
C SER A 110 10.54 14.45 9.36
N LYS A 111 11.72 14.27 8.74
CA LYS A 111 11.82 13.80 7.36
C LYS A 111 11.06 12.48 7.33
N ARG A 112 9.86 12.48 6.74
CA ARG A 112 9.03 11.28 6.67
C ARG A 112 9.89 10.24 5.95
N ILE A 113 10.21 9.19 6.67
CA ILE A 113 11.09 8.13 6.19
C ILE A 113 10.31 7.39 5.11
N ASP A 114 10.66 7.64 3.85
CA ASP A 114 10.11 6.95 2.71
C ASP A 114 10.90 5.66 2.52
N PHE A 115 10.34 4.53 2.96
CA PHE A 115 11.06 3.25 2.90
C PHE A 115 11.35 2.83 1.46
N VAL A 116 10.57 3.28 0.47
CA VAL A 116 10.82 3.00 -0.95
C VAL A 116 12.15 3.63 -1.41
N LYS A 117 12.67 4.63 -0.68
CA LYS A 117 13.99 5.23 -0.92
C LYS A 117 15.13 4.46 -0.26
N ILE A 118 14.85 3.75 0.83
CA ILE A 118 15.87 3.23 1.75
C ILE A 118 16.06 1.72 1.57
N LEU A 119 14.98 0.99 1.35
CA LEU A 119 15.00 -0.45 1.25
C LEU A 119 15.41 -0.90 -0.17
N PRO A 120 16.06 -2.08 -0.30
CA PRO A 120 16.30 -2.69 -1.61
C PRO A 120 15.01 -3.04 -2.35
N TYR A 121 15.09 -3.11 -3.69
CA TYR A 121 13.94 -3.40 -4.56
C TYR A 121 13.21 -4.69 -4.17
N ASP A 122 13.93 -5.76 -3.84
CA ASP A 122 13.33 -7.06 -3.53
C ASP A 122 12.50 -7.01 -2.24
N ILE A 123 12.98 -6.28 -1.23
CA ILE A 123 12.28 -6.10 0.03
C ILE A 123 11.01 -5.28 -0.18
N ILE A 124 11.10 -4.20 -0.97
CA ILE A 124 9.94 -3.37 -1.30
C ILE A 124 8.90 -4.21 -2.08
N SER A 125 9.34 -4.98 -3.08
CA SER A 125 8.47 -5.87 -3.86
C SER A 125 7.78 -6.88 -2.96
N HIS A 126 8.52 -7.52 -2.05
CA HIS A 126 7.96 -8.49 -1.12
C HIS A 126 6.91 -7.87 -0.21
N ILE A 127 7.15 -6.67 0.33
CA ILE A 127 6.17 -5.93 1.14
C ILE A 127 4.88 -5.68 0.35
N PHE A 128 4.99 -5.21 -0.90
CA PHE A 128 3.81 -4.94 -1.73
C PHE A 128 3.08 -6.22 -2.16
N GLN A 129 3.79 -7.33 -2.39
CA GLN A 129 3.20 -8.62 -2.74
C GLN A 129 2.37 -9.23 -1.60
N MET A 130 2.70 -8.91 -0.34
CA MET A 130 1.92 -9.35 0.82
C MET A 130 0.62 -8.56 1.00
N MET A 131 0.40 -7.50 0.24
CA MET A 131 -0.80 -6.68 0.37
C MET A 131 -1.92 -7.12 -0.56
N PRO A 132 -3.18 -7.00 -0.11
CA PRO A 132 -4.33 -7.08 -0.98
C PRO A 132 -4.29 -6.01 -2.09
N PHE A 133 -4.94 -6.29 -3.22
CA PHE A 133 -4.90 -5.43 -4.40
C PHE A 133 -5.45 -4.02 -4.15
N ASP A 134 -6.51 -3.87 -3.34
CA ASP A 134 -7.07 -2.56 -2.96
C ASP A 134 -6.03 -1.67 -2.27
N CYS A 135 -5.21 -2.28 -1.41
CA CYS A 135 -4.17 -1.61 -0.66
C CYS A 135 -3.05 -1.16 -1.60
N ILE A 136 -2.68 -1.99 -2.58
CA ILE A 136 -1.71 -1.62 -3.63
C ILE A 136 -2.22 -0.40 -4.41
N VAL A 137 -3.48 -0.40 -4.85
CA VAL A 137 -4.09 0.73 -5.55
C VAL A 137 -4.03 2.00 -4.70
N ARG A 138 -4.43 1.94 -3.43
CA ARG A 138 -4.35 3.09 -2.50
C ARG A 138 -2.91 3.55 -2.27
N CYS A 139 -1.95 2.63 -2.22
CA CYS A 139 -0.54 2.93 -2.07
C CYS A 139 0.02 3.74 -3.26
N THR A 140 -0.60 3.66 -4.45
CA THR A 140 -0.23 4.52 -5.59
C THR A 140 -0.47 6.01 -5.34
N TRP A 141 -1.22 6.38 -4.29
CA TRP A 141 -1.55 7.78 -3.96
C TRP A 141 -0.73 8.32 -2.78
N VAL A 142 0.11 7.50 -2.14
CA VAL A 142 0.86 7.89 -0.94
C VAL A 142 1.96 8.91 -1.26
N SER A 143 2.71 8.67 -2.35
CA SER A 143 3.73 9.60 -2.83
C SER A 143 4.03 9.36 -4.31
N LYS A 144 4.62 10.36 -4.98
CA LYS A 144 5.10 10.20 -6.37
C LYS A 144 6.09 9.05 -6.54
N ARG A 145 6.90 8.78 -5.50
CA ARG A 145 7.88 7.68 -5.53
C ARG A 145 7.17 6.33 -5.45
N TRP A 146 6.20 6.19 -4.55
CA TRP A 146 5.39 4.97 -4.43
C TRP A 146 4.61 4.70 -5.70
N HIS A 147 3.98 5.74 -6.25
CA HIS A 147 3.31 5.67 -7.54
C HIS A 147 4.25 5.13 -8.63
N GLY A 148 5.41 5.77 -8.82
CA GLY A 148 6.37 5.35 -9.84
C GLY A 148 6.90 3.93 -9.66
N TYR A 149 7.11 3.50 -8.41
CA TYR A 149 7.51 2.13 -8.09
C TYR A 149 6.42 1.12 -8.44
N LEU A 150 5.19 1.38 -7.98
CA LEU A 150 4.06 0.47 -8.11
C LEU A 150 3.65 0.29 -9.57
N ILE A 151 3.56 1.39 -10.33
CA ILE A 151 3.18 1.33 -11.75
C ILE A 151 4.21 0.55 -12.58
N LYS A 152 5.50 0.64 -12.26
CA LYS A 152 6.57 -0.10 -12.97
C LYS A 152 6.68 -1.57 -12.55
N SER A 153 6.11 -1.94 -11.42
CA SER A 153 6.22 -3.29 -10.86
C SER A 153 5.13 -4.20 -11.42
N LEU A 154 5.31 -4.66 -12.67
CA LEU A 154 4.31 -5.41 -13.45
C LEU A 154 3.71 -6.60 -12.69
N HIS A 155 4.53 -7.31 -11.91
CA HIS A 155 4.11 -8.50 -11.15
C HIS A 155 3.02 -8.20 -10.11
N LEU A 156 2.92 -6.96 -9.62
CA LEU A 156 1.86 -6.54 -8.68
C LEU A 156 0.50 -6.38 -9.35
N TRP A 157 0.47 -6.23 -10.69
CA TRP A 157 -0.74 -6.04 -11.49
C TRP A 157 -1.22 -7.33 -12.17
N GLN A 158 -0.48 -8.43 -12.07
CA GLN A 158 -0.83 -9.71 -12.69
C GLN A 158 -2.02 -10.42 -12.01
N ASN A 159 -2.32 -10.04 -10.77
CA ASN A 159 -3.42 -10.58 -9.97
C ASN A 159 -4.37 -9.44 -9.60
N LEU A 160 -5.40 -9.23 -10.42
CA LEU A 160 -6.41 -8.20 -10.19
C LEU A 160 -7.55 -8.80 -9.39
N ASP A 161 -7.65 -8.42 -8.12
CA ASP A 161 -8.75 -8.83 -7.26
C ASP A 161 -9.68 -7.63 -7.09
N PHE A 162 -10.97 -7.78 -7.38
CA PHE A 162 -11.98 -6.75 -7.18
C PHE A 162 -13.07 -7.20 -6.20
N SER A 163 -12.89 -8.34 -5.53
CA SER A 163 -13.91 -8.91 -4.66
C SER A 163 -14.21 -8.07 -3.41
N PHE A 164 -13.34 -7.12 -3.08
CA PHE A 164 -13.50 -6.22 -1.94
C PHE A 164 -14.38 -4.99 -2.23
N ASN A 165 -14.77 -4.76 -3.49
CA ASN A 165 -15.58 -3.60 -3.86
C ASN A 165 -17.06 -3.97 -3.93
N ASP A 166 -17.86 -3.38 -3.03
CA ASP A 166 -19.34 -3.40 -3.10
C ASP A 166 -19.90 -2.61 -4.30
N MET A 167 -19.02 -1.99 -5.09
CA MET A 167 -19.40 -1.22 -6.28
C MET A 167 -18.88 -1.93 -7.53
N PRO A 168 -19.67 -1.96 -8.62
CA PRO A 168 -19.23 -2.51 -9.88
C PRO A 168 -17.97 -1.78 -10.36
N VAL A 169 -17.02 -2.55 -10.91
CA VAL A 169 -15.78 -2.00 -11.47
C VAL A 169 -16.10 -1.32 -12.79
N GLU A 170 -15.83 -0.02 -12.88
CA GLU A 170 -16.00 0.71 -14.13
C GLU A 170 -15.01 0.19 -15.21
N PRO A 171 -15.46 0.03 -16.46
CA PRO A 171 -14.61 -0.43 -17.56
C PRO A 171 -13.32 0.39 -17.73
N ASP A 172 -13.38 1.71 -17.53
CA ASP A 172 -12.22 2.59 -17.65
C ASP A 172 -11.18 2.36 -16.54
N SER A 173 -11.64 2.06 -15.33
CA SER A 173 -10.75 1.66 -14.23
C SER A 173 -10.06 0.34 -14.56
N LEU A 174 -10.80 -0.64 -15.10
CA LEU A 174 -10.24 -1.91 -15.54
C LEU A 174 -9.21 -1.71 -16.67
N ARG A 175 -9.54 -0.91 -17.70
CA ARG A 175 -8.61 -0.55 -18.79
C ARG A 175 -7.34 0.10 -18.24
N LEU A 176 -7.47 0.99 -17.28
CA LEU A 176 -6.32 1.62 -16.63
C LEU A 176 -5.43 0.58 -15.96
N TYR A 177 -5.98 -0.37 -15.22
CA TYR A 177 -5.19 -1.41 -14.57
C TYR A 177 -4.56 -2.39 -15.56
N LEU A 178 -5.29 -2.79 -16.60
CA LEU A 178 -4.76 -3.65 -17.66
C LEU A 178 -3.63 -2.95 -18.42
N SER A 179 -3.73 -1.64 -18.67
CA SER A 179 -2.67 -0.88 -19.35
C SER A 179 -1.34 -0.88 -18.58
N ARG A 180 -1.37 -1.10 -17.26
CA ARG A 180 -0.16 -1.18 -16.41
C ARG A 180 0.58 -2.51 -16.55
N LEU A 181 -0.03 -3.52 -17.16
CA LEU A 181 0.66 -4.78 -17.43
C LEU A 181 1.72 -4.62 -18.54
N ASP A 182 1.59 -3.62 -19.40
CA ASP A 182 2.54 -3.33 -20.50
C ASP A 182 2.90 -4.59 -21.31
N GLY A 183 1.89 -5.38 -21.65
CA GLY A 183 2.03 -6.65 -22.38
C GLY A 183 2.38 -7.87 -21.53
N ALA A 184 2.64 -7.73 -20.24
CA ALA A 184 2.74 -8.86 -19.33
C ALA A 184 1.40 -9.63 -19.25
N PRO A 185 1.44 -10.96 -19.08
CA PRO A 185 0.22 -11.76 -18.99
C PRO A 185 -0.53 -11.47 -17.68
N LEU A 186 -1.84 -11.25 -17.78
CA LEU A 186 -2.76 -11.26 -16.65
C LEU A 186 -2.91 -12.71 -16.16
N LYS A 187 -2.52 -13.00 -14.92
CA LYS A 187 -2.58 -14.35 -14.35
C LYS A 187 -3.95 -14.64 -13.79
N ARG A 188 -4.44 -13.75 -12.92
CA ARG A 188 -5.71 -13.93 -12.21
C ARG A 188 -6.53 -12.66 -12.26
N ILE A 189 -7.82 -12.82 -12.55
CA ILE A 189 -8.82 -11.78 -12.32
C ILE A 189 -9.96 -12.35 -11.49
N LYS A 190 -10.30 -11.65 -10.42
CA LYS A 190 -11.39 -12.01 -9.52
C LYS A 190 -12.35 -10.84 -9.41
N ILE A 191 -13.61 -11.04 -9.76
CA ILE A 191 -14.64 -10.01 -9.73
C ILE A 191 -15.85 -10.61 -9.02
N HIS A 192 -16.20 -10.04 -7.88
CA HIS A 192 -17.37 -10.46 -7.11
C HIS A 192 -18.46 -9.41 -7.30
N HIS A 193 -19.29 -9.54 -8.33
CA HIS A 193 -20.50 -8.75 -8.40
C HIS A 193 -21.51 -9.28 -9.41
N GLU A 194 -22.77 -9.37 -8.97
CA GLU A 194 -23.94 -9.62 -9.83
C GLU A 194 -24.35 -8.39 -10.67
N CYS A 195 -23.84 -7.19 -10.35
CA CYS A 195 -24.27 -5.92 -10.96
C CYS A 195 -23.29 -5.38 -12.02
N VAL A 196 -22.23 -6.11 -12.35
CA VAL A 196 -21.34 -5.68 -13.43
C VAL A 196 -21.95 -6.16 -14.74
N ASP A 197 -22.05 -5.25 -15.71
CA ASP A 197 -22.27 -5.61 -17.11
C ASP A 197 -21.12 -6.52 -17.56
N GLY A 198 -21.37 -7.83 -17.48
CA GLY A 198 -20.40 -8.86 -17.79
C GLY A 198 -19.88 -8.73 -19.22
N ASP A 199 -20.72 -8.27 -20.14
CA ASP A 199 -20.35 -8.10 -21.54
C ASP A 199 -19.41 -6.93 -21.73
N ALA A 200 -19.65 -5.79 -21.09
CA ALA A 200 -18.74 -4.65 -21.12
C ALA A 200 -17.36 -5.01 -20.54
N LEU A 201 -17.34 -5.79 -19.46
CA LEU A 201 -16.11 -6.24 -18.82
C LEU A 201 -15.35 -7.26 -19.69
N LEU A 202 -16.05 -8.24 -20.24
CA LEU A 202 -15.47 -9.21 -21.17
C LEU A 202 -14.94 -8.53 -22.43
N THR A 203 -15.68 -7.56 -22.97
CA THR A 203 -15.24 -6.76 -24.12
C THR A 203 -13.94 -6.03 -23.79
N THR A 204 -13.88 -5.37 -22.63
CA THR A 204 -12.67 -4.67 -22.15
C THR A 204 -11.48 -5.62 -22.00
N LEU A 205 -11.72 -6.84 -21.51
CA LEU A 205 -10.70 -7.87 -21.42
C LEU A 205 -10.23 -8.30 -22.82
N LEU A 206 -11.14 -8.66 -23.72
CA LEU A 206 -10.84 -9.12 -25.08
C LEU A 206 -10.11 -8.06 -25.93
N GLU A 207 -10.41 -6.78 -25.73
CA GLU A 207 -9.68 -5.67 -26.36
C GLU A 207 -8.19 -5.65 -25.97
N HIS A 208 -7.85 -6.17 -24.79
CA HIS A 208 -6.48 -6.19 -24.30
C HIS A 208 -5.71 -7.39 -24.88
N LYS A 209 -4.90 -7.15 -25.91
CA LYS A 209 -4.22 -8.15 -26.77
C LYS A 209 -3.29 -9.18 -26.07
N ASN A 210 -3.15 -9.16 -24.75
CA ASN A 210 -2.17 -9.96 -23.99
C ASN A 210 -2.77 -10.76 -22.84
N LEU A 211 -4.04 -11.12 -22.92
CA LEU A 211 -4.67 -11.98 -21.92
C LEU A 211 -4.31 -13.45 -22.14
N ARG A 212 -3.30 -13.93 -21.41
CA ARG A 212 -3.14 -15.36 -21.09
C ARG A 212 -3.78 -15.62 -19.74
N LEU A 213 -5.09 -15.40 -19.66
CA LEU A 213 -5.82 -15.56 -18.41
C LEU A 213 -5.70 -17.01 -17.94
N GLN A 214 -5.10 -17.21 -16.76
CA GLN A 214 -4.92 -18.55 -16.21
C GLN A 214 -6.14 -18.94 -15.37
N GLU A 215 -6.69 -17.99 -14.62
CA GLU A 215 -7.80 -18.23 -13.71
C GLU A 215 -8.83 -17.10 -13.80
N LEU A 216 -10.08 -17.48 -14.09
CA LEU A 216 -11.27 -16.63 -13.95
C LEU A 216 -12.10 -17.16 -12.77
N GLY A 217 -11.96 -16.54 -11.61
CA GLY A 217 -12.71 -16.94 -10.42
C GLY A 217 -14.10 -16.30 -10.38
N LYS A 218 -15.15 -17.12 -10.37
CA LYS A 218 -16.47 -16.73 -9.84
C LYS A 218 -16.55 -17.28 -8.42
N ASP A 219 -16.72 -16.42 -7.42
CA ASP A 219 -16.97 -16.89 -6.06
C ASP A 219 -18.38 -17.50 -6.01
N GLN A 220 -18.46 -18.82 -6.10
CA GLN A 220 -19.68 -19.59 -5.82
C GLN A 220 -19.74 -19.86 -4.32
N ASN A 221 -19.88 -18.82 -3.50
CA ASN A 221 -20.04 -18.98 -2.07
C ASN A 221 -21.51 -18.82 -1.70
N GLY A 222 -22.18 -19.96 -1.51
CA GLY A 222 -23.34 -20.08 -0.64
C GLY A 222 -24.60 -20.63 -1.31
N GLU A 223 -24.75 -21.95 -1.33
CA GLU A 223 -26.07 -22.58 -1.27
C GLU A 223 -26.08 -24.08 -0.86
N ASP A 224 -25.04 -24.57 -0.17
CA ASP A 224 -25.04 -25.95 0.36
C ASP A 224 -24.76 -25.98 1.88
N GLU A 225 -25.71 -25.50 2.68
CA GLU A 225 -25.94 -26.00 4.06
C GLU A 225 -27.45 -25.99 4.34
N VAL A 226 -28.08 -27.15 4.14
CA VAL A 226 -29.39 -27.55 4.73
C VAL A 226 -29.18 -28.84 5.50
#